data_AF-A0A523QZ92-F1
#
_entry.id   AF-A0A523QZ92-F1
#
_cell.length_a   1.000
_cell.length_b   1.000
_cell.length_c   1.000
_cell.angle_alpha   90.00
_cell.angle_beta   90.00
_cell.angle_gamma   90.00
#
_symmetry.space_group_name_H-M   'P 1'
#
loop_
_entity.id
_entity.type
_entity.pdbx_description
1 polymer ?
#
loop_
_entity_poly.entity_id
_entity_poly.type
_entity_poly.pdbx_seq_one_letter_code
_entity_poly.pdbx_strand_id
1 'polypeptide(L)'
;MGFFTPQERFIILFLIFLLVLSTSIYLYKLNHPSFAPAYIIEDFKKKIEEERIKEEVIDYNLSLPEQEETRTLTKKKEPLKGKININSAGFNELQRIPGIGPAYSKKIIEYRKKHKGFKNIAEIKRIKGIGEKKFEKMKNYITIK
;
A
#
# COMPACT_ATOMS: atom_id res chain seq x y z
N MET A 1 48.10 24.68 28.12
CA MET A 1 48.20 23.21 28.17
C MET A 1 47.04 22.66 27.36
N GLY A 2 47.28 22.31 26.09
CA GLY A 2 46.21 21.81 25.22
C GLY A 2 46.02 20.32 25.45
N PHE A 3 44.85 19.93 25.95
CA PHE A 3 44.52 18.55 26.37
C PHE A 3 44.53 17.50 25.24
N PHE A 4 44.80 17.90 23.98
CA PHE A 4 44.72 17.01 22.82
C PHE A 4 45.79 17.29 21.77
N THR A 5 46.37 16.21 21.24
CA THR A 5 47.32 16.25 20.13
C THR A 5 46.67 16.75 18.84
N PRO A 6 47.45 17.26 17.85
CA PRO A 6 46.90 17.67 16.56
C PRO A 6 46.08 16.57 15.88
N GLN A 7 46.53 15.32 15.98
CA GLN A 7 45.86 14.13 15.43
C GLN A 7 44.52 13.86 16.13
N GLU A 8 44.47 13.93 17.46
CA GLU A 8 43.23 13.77 18.23
C GLU A 8 42.18 14.84 17.88
N ARG A 9 42.62 16.08 17.61
CA ARG A 9 41.70 17.15 17.20
C ARG A 9 41.03 16.85 15.86
N PHE A 10 41.76 16.29 14.89
CA PHE A 10 41.16 15.88 13.62
C PHE A 10 40.14 14.76 13.81
N ILE A 11 40.45 13.78 14.66
CA ILE A 11 39.52 12.69 14.99
C ILE A 11 38.26 13.24 15.65
N ILE A 12 38.40 14.15 16.62
CA ILE A 12 37.28 14.78 17.31
C ILE A 12 36.41 15.58 16.33
N LEU A 13 37.01 16.38 15.44
CA LEU A 13 36.28 17.13 14.42
C LEU A 13 35.55 16.21 13.43
N PHE A 14 36.16 15.10 13.05
CA PHE A 14 35.53 14.10 12.18
C PHE A 14 34.33 13.43 12.86
N LEU A 15 34.44 13.08 14.14
CA LEU A 15 33.33 12.51 14.91
C LEU A 15 32.16 13.49 15.08
N ILE A 16 32.46 14.76 15.36
CA ILE A 16 31.44 15.82 15.42
C ILE A 16 30.76 15.98 14.06
N PHE A 17 31.52 15.96 12.97
CA PHE A 17 30.96 16.03 11.62
C PHE A 17 30.01 14.85 11.32
N LEU A 18 30.39 13.62 11.67
CA LEU A 18 29.52 12.44 11.49
C LEU A 18 28.23 12.56 12.32
N LEU A 19 28.31 13.08 13.55
CA LEU A 19 27.16 13.30 14.41
C LEU A 19 26.21 14.33 13.77
N VAL A 20 26.73 15.48 13.35
CA VAL A 20 25.95 16.53 12.67
C VAL A 20 25.34 16.02 11.36
N LEU A 21 26.10 15.27 10.56
CA LEU A 21 25.62 14.69 9.31
C LEU A 21 24.47 13.69 9.55
N SER A 22 24.62 12.81 10.54
CA SER A 22 23.58 11.86 10.97
C SER A 22 22.31 12.59 11.41
N THR A 23 22.43 13.59 12.29
CA THR A 23 21.30 14.40 12.75
C THR A 23 20.63 15.15 11.59
N SER A 24 21.40 15.70 10.66
CA SER A 24 20.88 16.41 9.49
C SER A 24 20.08 15.48 8.57
N ILE A 25 20.59 14.27 8.32
CA ILE A 25 19.89 13.22 7.57
C ILE A 25 18.59 12.81 8.29
N TYR A 26 18.65 12.65 9.62
CA TYR A 26 17.48 12.30 10.43
C TYR A 26 16.40 13.39 10.36
N LEU A 27 16.77 14.66 10.49
CA LEU A 27 15.85 15.80 10.39
C LEU A 27 15.28 15.96 8.97
N TYR A 28 16.10 15.76 7.94
CA TYR A 28 15.64 15.76 6.56
C TYR A 28 14.56 14.68 6.32
N LYS A 29 14.78 13.47 6.87
CA LYS A 29 13.83 12.36 6.77
C LYS A 29 12.52 12.64 7.53
N LEU A 30 12.57 13.40 8.62
CA LEU A 30 11.38 13.81 9.37
C LEU A 30 10.50 14.78 8.57
N ASN A 31 11.11 15.67 7.78
CA ASN A 31 10.40 16.68 6.97
C ASN A 31 10.00 16.16 5.56
N HIS A 32 10.45 14.97 5.17
CA HIS A 32 10.10 14.34 3.89
C HIS A 32 9.64 12.89 4.08
N PRO A 33 8.32 12.65 4.34
CA PRO A 33 7.79 11.32 4.65
C PRO A 33 7.92 10.32 3.49
N SER A 34 8.20 10.79 2.27
CA SER A 34 8.48 9.95 1.10
C SER A 34 9.76 9.12 1.22
N PHE A 35 10.68 9.48 2.14
CA PHE A 35 11.94 8.77 2.37
C PHE A 35 11.92 7.90 3.64
N ALA A 36 10.78 7.81 4.34
CA ALA A 36 10.59 6.78 5.36
C ALA A 36 10.54 5.41 4.67
N PRO A 37 11.40 4.43 5.07
CA PRO A 37 11.32 3.10 4.49
C PRO A 37 9.92 2.54 4.78
N ALA A 38 9.26 2.02 3.74
CA ALA A 38 7.92 1.44 3.82
C ALA A 38 7.81 0.27 4.84
N TYR A 39 8.94 -0.19 5.36
CA TYR A 39 9.07 -1.22 6.39
C TYR A 39 8.42 -0.83 7.74
N ILE A 40 8.54 0.42 8.21
CA ILE A 40 8.05 0.76 9.57
C ILE A 40 6.51 0.79 9.64
N ILE A 41 5.86 1.33 8.60
CA ILE A 41 4.41 1.63 8.66
C ILE A 41 3.58 0.36 8.46
N GLU A 42 3.95 -0.49 7.49
CA GLU A 42 3.20 -1.71 7.19
C GLU A 42 3.33 -2.74 8.33
N ASP A 43 4.54 -2.90 8.89
CA ASP A 43 4.76 -3.85 9.99
C ASP A 43 4.12 -3.39 11.29
N PHE A 44 4.18 -2.09 11.60
CA PHE A 44 3.50 -1.52 12.78
C PHE A 44 1.98 -1.59 12.65
N LYS A 45 1.45 -1.29 11.46
CA LYS A 45 0.02 -1.39 11.18
C LYS A 45 -0.47 -2.84 11.24
N LYS A 46 0.32 -3.78 10.72
CA LYS A 46 0.03 -5.22 10.80
C LYS A 46 0.02 -5.70 12.25
N LYS A 47 0.97 -5.26 13.08
CA LYS A 47 1.03 -5.63 14.50
C LYS A 47 -0.16 -5.08 15.30
N ILE A 48 -0.54 -3.82 15.06
CA ILE A 48 -1.74 -3.21 15.67
C ILE A 48 -3.00 -3.97 15.25
N GLU A 49 -3.11 -4.36 13.97
CA GLU A 49 -4.27 -5.11 13.48
C GLU A 49 -4.32 -6.53 14.07
N GLU A 50 -3.17 -7.20 14.21
CA GLU A 50 -3.08 -8.54 14.83
C GLU A 50 -3.41 -8.53 16.33
N GLU A 51 -3.02 -7.49 17.07
CA GLU A 51 -3.38 -7.32 18.48
C GLU A 51 -4.87 -6.99 18.64
N ARG A 52 -5.41 -6.11 17.78
CA ARG A 52 -6.84 -5.78 17.76
C ARG A 52 -7.74 -6.98 17.46
N ILE A 53 -7.36 -7.81 16.48
CA ILE A 53 -8.09 -9.03 16.14
C ILE A 53 -8.08 -10.05 17.30
N LYS A 54 -7.03 -10.10 18.12
CA LYS A 54 -6.98 -11.01 19.29
C LYS A 54 -7.90 -10.56 20.42
N GLU A 55 -8.04 -9.26 20.65
CA GLU A 55 -8.95 -8.72 21.65
C GLU A 55 -10.41 -8.78 21.19
N GLU A 56 -10.68 -8.65 19.90
CA GLU A 56 -12.03 -8.67 19.32
C GLU A 56 -12.68 -10.09 19.31
N VAL A 57 -11.89 -11.17 19.43
CA VAL A 57 -12.39 -12.56 19.35
C VAL A 57 -12.88 -13.11 20.71
N ILE A 58 -12.81 -12.33 21.81
CA ILE A 58 -13.12 -12.83 23.17
C ILE A 58 -14.62 -12.73 23.55
N ASP A 59 -15.49 -12.05 22.79
CA ASP A 59 -16.87 -11.75 23.23
C ASP A 59 -18.01 -12.17 22.27
N TYR A 60 -17.98 -13.38 21.70
CA TYR A 60 -19.06 -13.87 20.83
C TYR A 60 -19.66 -15.23 21.23
N ASN A 61 -19.87 -15.42 22.53
CA ASN A 61 -20.85 -16.39 23.04
C ASN A 61 -22.05 -15.64 23.63
N LEU A 62 -22.86 -14.97 22.80
CA LEU A 62 -24.24 -14.63 23.17
C LEU A 62 -25.13 -14.38 21.95
N SER A 63 -26.33 -14.94 22.03
CA SER A 63 -27.40 -15.04 21.03
C SER A 63 -27.87 -13.72 20.41
N LEU A 64 -28.06 -13.74 19.09
CA LEU A 64 -28.57 -12.65 18.24
C LEU A 64 -30.06 -12.34 18.48
N PRO A 65 -30.46 -11.07 18.36
CA PRO A 65 -31.46 -10.71 17.36
C PRO A 65 -31.03 -9.56 16.44
N GLU A 66 -31.66 -9.60 15.28
CA GLU A 66 -31.51 -8.86 14.02
C GLU A 66 -31.71 -7.33 14.12
N GLN A 67 -30.84 -6.50 13.52
CA GLN A 67 -31.13 -5.57 12.39
C GLN A 67 -29.92 -4.68 11.99
N GLU A 68 -29.60 -4.81 10.69
CA GLU A 68 -28.99 -3.93 9.68
C GLU A 68 -27.67 -3.13 9.88
N GLU A 69 -26.80 -3.36 8.88
CA GLU A 69 -25.64 -2.57 8.41
C GLU A 69 -24.37 -2.46 9.29
N THR A 70 -23.50 -3.47 9.17
CA THR A 70 -22.07 -3.28 8.83
C THR A 70 -21.40 -4.64 8.56
N ARG A 71 -21.70 -5.25 7.41
CA ARG A 71 -20.98 -6.46 6.94
C ARG A 71 -19.65 -6.09 6.32
N THR A 72 -18.64 -5.81 7.14
CA THR A 72 -17.23 -5.82 6.74
C THR A 72 -16.44 -6.78 7.60
N LEU A 73 -16.72 -8.09 7.51
CA LEU A 73 -15.79 -9.11 7.95
C LEU A 73 -15.73 -10.25 6.93
N THR A 74 -14.50 -10.54 6.51
CA THR A 74 -14.06 -11.85 5.98
C THR A 74 -14.89 -12.44 4.84
N LYS A 75 -14.83 -11.84 3.64
CA LYS A 75 -15.13 -12.60 2.43
C LYS A 75 -13.93 -13.51 2.12
N LYS A 76 -14.00 -14.74 2.65
CA LYS A 76 -13.46 -15.98 2.06
C LYS A 76 -13.29 -15.79 0.55
N LYS A 77 -12.18 -16.25 -0.04
CA LYS A 77 -11.94 -16.28 -1.51
C LYS A 77 -13.07 -17.08 -2.20
N GLU A 78 -14.22 -16.45 -2.36
CA GLU A 78 -15.30 -16.91 -3.19
C GLU A 78 -14.84 -16.74 -4.63
N PRO A 79 -14.99 -17.77 -5.49
CA PRO A 79 -14.72 -17.62 -6.91
C PRO A 79 -15.53 -16.44 -7.43
N LEU A 80 -14.88 -15.59 -8.23
CA LEU A 80 -15.49 -14.39 -8.81
C LEU A 80 -16.80 -14.76 -9.50
N LYS A 81 -17.94 -14.34 -8.93
CA LYS A 81 -19.22 -14.32 -9.64
C LYS A 81 -19.18 -13.17 -10.66
N GLY A 82 -18.57 -13.43 -11.81
CA GLY A 82 -18.63 -12.55 -12.99
C GLY A 82 -17.45 -11.59 -13.16
N LYS A 83 -17.64 -10.64 -14.09
CA LYS A 83 -16.63 -9.64 -14.51
C LYS A 83 -16.54 -8.48 -13.52
N ILE A 84 -15.33 -7.98 -13.30
CA ILE A 84 -15.02 -6.86 -12.41
C ILE A 84 -15.13 -5.55 -13.19
N ASN A 85 -15.91 -4.59 -12.66
CA ASN A 85 -16.02 -3.27 -13.28
C ASN A 85 -14.80 -2.40 -12.95
N ILE A 86 -13.97 -2.08 -13.93
CA ILE A 86 -12.73 -1.30 -13.71
C ILE A 86 -12.98 0.17 -13.33
N ASN A 87 -14.16 0.71 -13.62
CA ASN A 87 -14.54 2.08 -13.25
C ASN A 87 -14.95 2.21 -11.78
N SER A 88 -15.52 1.16 -11.18
CA SER A 88 -16.04 1.20 -9.80
C SER A 88 -15.28 0.31 -8.82
N ALA A 89 -14.56 -0.71 -9.28
CA ALA A 89 -13.94 -1.70 -8.41
C ALA A 89 -12.99 -1.08 -7.39
N GLY A 90 -13.02 -1.65 -6.18
CA GLY A 90 -12.13 -1.28 -5.08
C GLY A 90 -10.72 -1.83 -5.26
N PHE A 91 -9.76 -1.35 -4.46
CA PHE A 91 -8.35 -1.75 -4.56
C PHE A 91 -8.14 -3.27 -4.45
N ASN A 92 -8.79 -3.91 -3.47
CA ASN A 92 -8.69 -5.37 -3.25
C ASN A 92 -9.48 -6.17 -4.29
N GLU A 93 -10.52 -5.59 -4.87
CA GLU A 93 -11.32 -6.24 -5.92
C GLU A 93 -10.56 -6.28 -7.25
N LEU A 94 -9.89 -5.19 -7.62
CA LEU A 94 -9.01 -5.13 -8.79
C LEU A 94 -7.90 -6.18 -8.76
N GLN A 95 -7.37 -6.50 -7.57
CA GLN A 95 -6.34 -7.54 -7.40
C GLN A 95 -6.84 -8.96 -7.67
N ARG A 96 -8.15 -9.17 -7.77
CA ARG A 96 -8.72 -10.46 -8.16
C ARG A 96 -8.62 -10.70 -9.67
N ILE A 97 -8.32 -9.67 -10.46
CA ILE A 97 -8.09 -9.81 -11.90
C ILE A 97 -6.75 -10.51 -12.12
N PRO A 98 -6.69 -11.60 -12.91
CA PRO A 98 -5.44 -12.29 -13.20
C PRO A 98 -4.37 -11.35 -13.76
N GLY A 99 -3.20 -11.35 -13.13
CA GLY A 99 -2.07 -10.49 -13.52
C GLY A 99 -2.14 -9.04 -13.03
N ILE A 100 -3.12 -8.69 -12.19
CA ILE A 100 -3.22 -7.40 -11.51
C ILE A 100 -2.85 -7.57 -10.04
N GLY A 101 -1.71 -7.01 -9.66
CA GLY A 101 -1.28 -6.88 -8.26
C GLY A 101 -1.42 -5.46 -7.72
N PRO A 102 -1.01 -5.19 -6.47
CA PRO A 102 -1.13 -3.89 -5.79
C PRO A 102 -0.69 -2.69 -6.65
N ALA A 103 0.46 -2.82 -7.33
CA ALA A 103 1.00 -1.77 -8.18
C ALA A 103 0.10 -1.42 -9.38
N TYR A 104 -0.53 -2.43 -10.00
CA TYR A 104 -1.45 -2.21 -11.12
C TYR A 104 -2.79 -1.69 -10.64
N SER A 105 -3.31 -2.19 -9.51
CA SER A 105 -4.55 -1.67 -8.90
C SER A 105 -4.45 -0.17 -8.61
N LYS A 106 -3.32 0.30 -8.07
CA LYS A 106 -3.07 1.73 -7.84
C LYS A 106 -3.10 2.52 -9.15
N LYS A 107 -2.39 2.05 -10.18
CA LYS A 107 -2.37 2.69 -11.51
C LYS A 107 -3.74 2.73 -12.20
N ILE A 108 -4.56 1.68 -12.04
CA ILE A 108 -5.92 1.64 -12.58
C ILE A 108 -6.79 2.71 -11.92
N ILE A 109 -6.73 2.83 -10.60
CA ILE A 109 -7.47 3.84 -9.83
C ILE A 109 -7.01 5.25 -10.21
N GLU A 110 -5.70 5.46 -10.34
CA GLU A 110 -5.13 6.75 -10.76
C GLU A 110 -5.55 7.13 -12.17
N TYR A 111 -5.48 6.18 -13.11
CA TYR A 111 -5.90 6.38 -14.50
C TYR A 111 -7.38 6.81 -14.57
N ARG A 112 -8.30 6.09 -13.91
CA ARG A 112 -9.73 6.45 -13.96
C ARG A 112 -10.00 7.81 -13.30
N LYS A 113 -9.27 8.20 -12.26
CA LYS A 113 -9.39 9.54 -11.65
C LYS A 113 -8.96 10.63 -12.63
N LYS A 114 -7.83 10.43 -13.32
CA LYS A 114 -7.27 11.41 -14.28
C LYS A 114 -8.09 11.52 -15.56
N HIS A 115 -8.64 10.41 -16.04
CA HIS A 115 -9.31 10.30 -17.34
C HIS A 115 -10.84 10.26 -17.25
N LYS A 116 -11.41 10.47 -16.05
CA LYS A 116 -12.85 10.36 -15.77
C LYS A 116 -13.43 8.98 -16.13
N GLY A 117 -12.67 7.92 -15.85
CA GLY A 117 -13.04 6.54 -16.16
C GLY A 117 -12.32 5.96 -17.39
N PHE A 118 -12.65 4.71 -17.66
CA PHE A 118 -12.35 3.98 -18.90
C PHE A 118 -13.59 4.00 -19.78
N LYS A 119 -13.43 4.38 -21.05
CA LYS A 119 -14.53 4.38 -22.04
C LYS A 119 -14.74 3.03 -22.70
N ASN A 120 -13.71 2.20 -22.70
CA ASN A 120 -13.72 0.83 -23.21
C ASN A 120 -12.69 0.01 -22.41
N ILE A 121 -12.84 -1.31 -22.41
CA ILE A 121 -11.90 -2.20 -21.69
C ILE A 121 -10.48 -2.16 -22.26
N ALA A 122 -10.29 -1.80 -23.54
CA ALA A 122 -8.98 -1.78 -24.19
C ALA A 122 -8.12 -0.58 -23.75
N GLU A 123 -8.72 0.48 -23.20
CA GLU A 123 -8.00 1.62 -22.62
C GLU A 123 -7.13 1.22 -21.43
N ILE A 124 -7.38 0.07 -20.79
CA ILE A 124 -6.51 -0.48 -19.74
C ILE A 124 -5.07 -0.70 -20.23
N LYS A 125 -4.86 -0.88 -21.55
CA LYS A 125 -3.53 -0.99 -22.18
C LYS A 125 -2.73 0.31 -22.14
N ARG A 126 -3.36 1.46 -21.86
CA ARG A 126 -2.66 2.75 -21.67
C ARG A 126 -1.88 2.80 -20.35
N ILE A 127 -2.15 1.87 -19.44
CA ILE A 127 -1.39 1.76 -18.19
C ILE A 127 -0.03 1.12 -18.46
N LYS A 128 1.05 1.84 -18.14
CA LYS A 128 2.43 1.36 -18.29
C LYS A 128 2.63 0.00 -17.61
N GLY A 129 2.94 -1.02 -18.42
CA GLY A 129 3.16 -2.40 -18.00
C GLY A 129 2.01 -3.36 -18.28
N ILE A 130 0.89 -2.88 -18.84
CA ILE A 130 -0.23 -3.68 -19.36
C ILE A 130 -0.19 -3.60 -20.89
N GLY A 131 0.48 -4.58 -21.52
CA GLY A 131 0.48 -4.75 -22.98
C GLY A 131 -0.52 -5.82 -23.44
N GLU A 132 -0.54 -6.11 -24.75
CA GLU A 132 -1.48 -7.05 -25.38
C GLU A 132 -1.54 -8.42 -24.68
N LYS A 133 -0.37 -9.00 -24.38
CA LYS A 133 -0.28 -10.31 -23.71
C LYS A 133 -0.97 -10.35 -22.35
N LYS A 134 -0.94 -9.25 -21.60
CA LYS A 134 -1.62 -9.17 -20.29
C LYS A 134 -3.10 -8.88 -20.47
N PHE A 135 -3.43 -7.97 -21.39
CA PHE A 135 -4.81 -7.66 -21.73
C PHE A 135 -5.60 -8.91 -22.13
N GLU A 136 -5.03 -9.75 -22.99
CA GLU A 136 -5.62 -11.03 -23.40
C GLU A 136 -5.97 -11.96 -22.23
N LYS A 137 -5.12 -12.00 -21.19
CA LYS A 137 -5.34 -12.82 -20.00
C LYS A 137 -6.43 -12.26 -19.07
N MET A 138 -6.71 -10.96 -19.13
CA MET A 138 -7.65 -10.29 -18.22
C MET A 138 -8.96 -9.85 -18.86
N LYS A 139 -9.05 -9.76 -20.20
CA LYS A 139 -10.21 -9.19 -20.92
C LYS A 139 -11.53 -9.90 -20.58
N ASN A 140 -11.48 -11.20 -20.26
CA ASN A 140 -12.64 -11.99 -19.88
C ASN A 140 -13.10 -11.78 -18.43
N TYR A 141 -12.27 -11.13 -17.61
CA TYR A 141 -12.51 -10.87 -16.18
C TYR A 141 -12.88 -9.42 -15.89
N ILE A 142 -12.82 -8.53 -16.89
CA ILE A 142 -13.08 -7.09 -16.73
C ILE A 142 -14.30 -6.66 -17.53
N THR A 143 -15.00 -5.64 -17.03
CA THR A 143 -16.09 -4.96 -17.71
C THR A 143 -16.03 -3.46 -17.42
N ILE A 144 -16.80 -2.71 -18.20
CA ILE A 144 -17.23 -1.35 -17.86
C ILE A 144 -18.77 -1.38 -17.74
N LYS A 145 -19.33 -0.56 -16.86
CA LYS A 145 -20.76 -0.24 -16.77
C LYS A 145 -20.89 1.26 -16.65
#